data_AF-T2GFY5-F1
#
_entry.id   AF-T2GFY5-F1
#
_cell.length_a   1.000
_cell.length_b   1.000
_cell.length_c   1.000
_cell.angle_alpha   90.00
_cell.angle_beta   90.00
_cell.angle_gamma   90.00
#
_symmetry.space_group_name_H-M   'P 1'
#
loop_
_entity.id
_entity.type
_entity.pdbx_description
1 polymer ?
#
loop_
_entity_poly.entity_id
_entity_poly.type
_entity_poly.pdbx_seq_one_letter_code
_entity_poly.pdbx_strand_id
1 'polypeptide(L)'
;MCQMDKSAPVGPYHTTQSAASYLDYNYDYFRTIVKKYRIPRRGPFNNRFAQSDLDAFMADPQCFLEKPKVDLPVKRKIQTIPL
;
A
#
# COMPACT_ATOMS: atom_id res chain seq x y z
N MET A 1 14.38 -6.42 3.17
CA MET A 1 13.55 -5.27 2.78
C MET A 1 13.43 -5.37 1.28
N CYS A 2 12.24 -5.59 0.72
CA CYS A 2 12.09 -5.62 -0.72
C CYS A 2 12.59 -4.26 -1.23
N GLN A 3 13.72 -4.29 -1.91
CA GLN A 3 14.29 -3.11 -2.52
C GLN A 3 13.32 -2.78 -3.64
N MET A 4 12.37 -1.88 -3.39
CA MET A 4 11.83 -1.07 -4.47
C MET A 4 13.01 -0.28 -4.99
N ASP A 5 13.72 -0.90 -5.94
CA ASP A 5 14.47 -0.18 -6.95
C ASP A 5 13.53 0.94 -7.40
N LYS A 6 14.03 2.17 -7.41
CA LYS A 6 13.29 3.36 -7.84
C LYS A 6 13.11 3.32 -9.36
N SER A 7 12.72 2.18 -9.94
CA SER A 7 12.29 2.13 -11.33
C SER A 7 11.05 2.99 -11.45
N ALA A 8 11.09 3.92 -12.41
CA ALA A 8 9.98 4.81 -12.65
C ALA A 8 8.73 3.95 -12.94
N PRO A 9 7.55 4.28 -12.37
CA PRO A 9 6.34 3.50 -12.62
C PRO A 9 6.09 3.41 -14.11
N VAL A 10 6.14 2.19 -14.64
CA VAL A 10 5.99 1.92 -16.08
C VAL A 10 4.50 1.87 -16.37
N GLY A 11 4.05 2.74 -17.26
CA GLY A 11 2.68 2.74 -17.76
C GLY A 11 2.39 1.52 -18.63
N PRO A 12 1.11 1.22 -18.92
CA PRO A 12 -0.06 2.09 -18.80
C PRO A 12 -0.58 2.34 -17.37
N TYR A 13 -1.30 3.44 -17.21
CA TYR A 13 -1.93 3.84 -15.95
C TYR A 13 -3.42 3.49 -15.96
N HIS A 14 -3.83 2.61 -15.07
CA HIS A 14 -5.19 2.12 -14.97
C HIS A 14 -6.00 2.88 -13.91
N THR A 15 -7.29 3.10 -14.17
CA THR A 15 -8.24 3.53 -13.13
C THR A 15 -8.50 2.37 -12.17
N THR A 16 -9.11 2.64 -11.01
CA THR A 16 -9.48 1.58 -10.05
C THR A 16 -10.28 0.45 -10.69
N GLN A 17 -11.20 0.76 -11.61
CA GLN A 17 -12.02 -0.24 -12.30
C GLN A 17 -11.18 -1.07 -13.27
N SER A 18 -10.36 -0.42 -14.09
CA SER A 18 -9.49 -1.12 -15.04
C SER A 18 -8.42 -1.95 -14.31
N ALA A 19 -7.89 -1.47 -13.19
CA ALA A 19 -6.93 -2.19 -12.36
C ALA A 19 -7.56 -3.43 -11.71
N ALA A 20 -8.80 -3.31 -11.22
CA ALA A 20 -9.54 -4.46 -10.69
C ALA A 20 -9.75 -5.52 -11.77
N SER A 21 -10.18 -5.12 -12.97
CA SER A 21 -10.32 -6.03 -14.12
C SER A 21 -8.99 -6.64 -14.55
N TYR A 22 -7.89 -5.89 -14.50
CA TYR A 22 -6.56 -6.41 -14.84
C TYR A 22 -6.09 -7.53 -13.90
N LEU A 23 -6.49 -7.46 -12.63
CA LEU A 23 -6.16 -8.46 -11.60
C LEU A 23 -7.24 -9.53 -11.43
N ASP A 24 -8.26 -9.56 -12.30
CA ASP A 24 -9.45 -10.41 -12.17
C ASP A 24 -10.14 -10.31 -10.79
N TYR A 25 -10.13 -9.11 -10.21
CA TYR A 25 -10.78 -8.81 -8.94
C TYR A 25 -12.09 -8.04 -9.14
N ASN A 26 -13.02 -8.28 -8.21
CA ASN A 26 -14.17 -7.40 -8.06
C ASN A 26 -13.72 -6.00 -7.62
N TYR A 27 -14.40 -4.96 -8.11
CA TYR A 27 -14.09 -3.57 -7.81
C TYR A 27 -14.07 -3.25 -6.31
N ASP A 28 -15.07 -3.72 -5.56
CA ASP A 28 -15.15 -3.48 -4.11
C ASP A 28 -14.06 -4.23 -3.34
N TYR A 29 -13.72 -5.43 -3.81
CA TYR A 29 -12.63 -6.22 -3.25
C TYR A 29 -11.29 -5.52 -3.48
N PHE A 30 -11.05 -5.06 -4.71
CA PHE A 30 -9.85 -4.30 -5.06
C PHE A 30 -9.72 -3.01 -4.25
N ARG A 31 -10.81 -2.26 -4.02
CA ARG A 31 -10.81 -1.09 -3.13
C ARG A 31 -10.38 -1.42 -1.69
N THR A 32 -10.79 -2.58 -1.19
CA THR A 32 -10.43 -3.06 0.15
C THR A 32 -8.95 -3.43 0.21
N ILE A 33 -8.44 -4.12 -0.81
CA ILE A 33 -7.02 -4.44 -0.97
C ILE A 33 -6.18 -3.17 -1.05
N VAL A 34 -6.52 -2.21 -1.93
CA VAL A 34 -5.78 -0.94 -2.07
C VAL A 34 -5.65 -0.21 -0.74
N LYS A 35 -6.69 -0.23 0.10
CA LYS A 35 -6.62 0.37 1.45
C LYS A 35 -5.75 -0.46 2.40
N LYS A 36 -5.90 -1.78 2.39
CA LYS A 36 -5.18 -2.71 3.28
C LYS A 36 -3.67 -2.72 3.01
N TYR A 37 -3.30 -2.74 1.75
CA TYR A 37 -1.91 -2.78 1.27
C TYR A 37 -1.39 -1.41 0.88
N ARG A 38 -2.15 -0.32 1.06
CA ARG A 38 -1.72 1.06 0.72
C ARG A 38 -1.05 1.17 -0.66
N ILE A 39 -1.64 0.52 -1.67
CA ILE A 39 -1.10 0.52 -3.04
C ILE A 39 -0.98 1.98 -3.53
N PRO A 40 0.20 2.41 -4.02
CA PRO A 40 0.43 3.78 -4.41
C PRO A 40 -0.48 4.19 -5.56
N ARG A 41 -1.05 5.39 -5.44
CA ARG A 41 -1.82 6.03 -6.50
C ARG A 41 -0.96 7.08 -7.19
N ARG A 42 -1.05 7.14 -8.51
CA ARG A 42 -0.20 7.95 -9.39
C ARG A 42 -1.04 8.98 -10.15
N GLY A 43 -0.33 9.92 -10.78
CA GLY A 43 -0.89 10.99 -11.60
C GLY A 43 -1.26 12.25 -10.80
N PRO A 44 -1.60 13.36 -11.49
CA PRO A 44 -1.85 14.66 -10.86
C PRO A 44 -3.02 14.64 -9.86
N PHE A 45 -3.98 13.72 -10.03
CA PHE A 45 -5.14 13.56 -9.16
C PHE A 45 -5.04 12.35 -8.22
N ASN A 46 -3.90 11.63 -8.18
CA ASN A 46 -3.71 10.41 -7.38
C ASN A 46 -4.87 9.40 -7.51
N ASN A 47 -5.35 9.20 -8.73
CA ASN A 47 -6.52 8.38 -9.04
C ASN A 47 -6.24 7.23 -10.03
N ARG A 48 -4.97 7.02 -10.38
CA ARG A 48 -4.55 5.91 -11.27
C ARG A 48 -3.53 5.00 -10.60
N PHE A 49 -3.38 3.80 -11.11
CA PHE A 49 -2.41 2.79 -10.70
C PHE A 49 -1.51 2.49 -11.89
N ALA A 50 -0.19 2.49 -11.70
CA ALA A 50 0.71 2.04 -12.76
C ALA A 50 0.61 0.52 -12.90
N GLN A 51 0.65 0.01 -14.12
CA GLN A 51 0.65 -1.44 -14.34
C GLN A 51 1.82 -2.11 -13.60
N SER A 52 3.00 -1.50 -13.60
CA SER A 52 4.15 -2.01 -12.82
C SER A 52 3.89 -2.13 -11.32
N ASP A 53 3.14 -1.18 -10.73
CA ASP A 53 2.76 -1.24 -9.31
C ASP A 53 1.78 -2.39 -9.05
N LEU A 54 0.88 -2.69 -10.00
CA LEU A 54 -0.06 -3.82 -9.94
C LEU A 54 0.66 -5.16 -10.11
N ASP A 55 1.59 -5.25 -11.05
CA ASP A 55 2.41 -6.45 -11.28
C ASP A 55 3.28 -6.75 -10.07
N ALA A 56 3.92 -5.73 -9.48
CA ALA A 56 4.67 -5.87 -8.25
C ALA A 56 3.78 -6.32 -7.09
N PHE A 57 2.55 -5.81 -7.00
CA PHE A 57 1.58 -6.25 -5.99
C PHE A 57 1.18 -7.71 -6.18
N MET A 58 1.01 -8.18 -7.42
CA MET A 58 0.72 -9.59 -7.69
C MET A 58 1.90 -10.50 -7.42
N ALA A 59 3.13 -10.04 -7.69
CA ALA A 59 4.35 -10.78 -7.42
C ALA A 59 4.62 -10.93 -5.92
N ASP A 60 4.49 -9.83 -5.15
CA ASP A 60 4.63 -9.85 -3.70
C ASP A 60 3.72 -8.80 -3.04
N PRO A 61 2.50 -9.18 -2.62
CA PRO A 61 1.59 -8.25 -1.97
C PRO A 61 2.09 -7.83 -0.58
N GLN A 62 2.94 -8.63 0.08
CA GLN A 62 3.47 -8.28 1.40
C GLN A 62 4.46 -7.12 1.34
N CYS A 63 5.07 -6.89 0.18
CA CYS A 63 5.94 -5.75 -0.07
C CYS A 63 5.22 -4.40 0.18
N PHE A 64 3.90 -4.38 0.03
CA PHE A 64 3.06 -3.20 0.20
C PHE A 64 2.41 -3.12 1.60
N LEU A 65 2.45 -4.19 2.38
CA LEU A 65 2.09 -4.10 3.80
C LEU A 65 3.14 -3.23 4.48
N GLU A 66 2.78 -1.98 4.79
CA GLU A 66 3.47 -1.25 5.83
C GLU A 66 3.49 -2.18 7.05
N LYS A 67 4.68 -2.65 7.42
CA LYS A 67 4.86 -3.36 8.68
C LYS A 67 4.19 -2.49 9.73
N PRO A 68 3.32 -3.05 10.61
CA PRO A 68 2.81 -2.27 11.72
C PRO A 68 4.03 -1.60 12.33
N LYS A 69 4.04 -0.26 12.41
CA LYS A 69 5.05 0.45 13.16
C LYS A 69 5.04 -0.28 14.49
N VAL A 70 6.11 -1.02 14.79
CA VAL A 70 6.23 -1.72 16.06
C VAL A 70 5.87 -0.65 17.07
N ASP A 71 4.77 -0.83 17.79
CA ASP A 71 4.36 0.08 18.85
C ASP A 71 5.53 0.05 19.84
N LEU A 72 6.47 0.96 19.65
CA LEU A 72 7.52 1.21 20.61
C LEU A 72 6.78 1.46 21.91
N PRO A 73 7.09 0.73 22.99
CA PRO A 73 6.34 0.85 24.22
C PRO A 73 6.31 2.32 24.62
N VAL A 74 5.11 2.90 24.63
CA VAL A 74 4.88 4.26 25.11
C VAL A 74 5.44 4.29 26.53
N LYS A 75 6.58 4.97 26.72
CA LYS A 75 7.16 5.20 28.05
C LYS A 75 6.17 6.06 28.84
N ARG A 76 5.20 5.41 29.49
CA ARG A 76 4.34 6.06 30.49
C ARG A 76 5.25 6.43 31.65
N LYS A 77 5.48 7.73 31.85
CA LYS A 77 6.11 8.23 33.08
C LYS A 77 5.14 7.94 34.22
N ILE A 78 5.42 6.90 35.02
CA ILE A 78 4.74 6.68 36.29
C ILE A 78 5.26 7.80 37.21
N GLN A 79 4.40 8.76 37.56
CA GLN A 79 4.71 9.75 38.56
C GLN A 79 4.43 9.10 39.92
N THR A 80 5.49 8.67 40.61
CA THR A 80 5.39 8.11 41.95
C THR A 80 4.92 9.20 42.90
N ILE A 81 3.76 9.00 43.52
CA ILE A 81 3.24 9.85 44.60
C ILE A 81 3.91 9.34 45.90
N PRO A 82 4.68 10.16 46.63
CA PRO A 82 5.21 9.74 47.92
C PRO A 82 4.08 9.62 48.96
N LEU A 83 4.21 8.62 49.82
CA LEU A 83 3.31 8.31 50.95
C LEU A 83 3.21 9.46 51.94
#